data_AF-A0A1D3RLH1-F1
#
_entry.id   AF-A0A1D3RLH1-F1
#
_cell.length_a   1.000
_cell.length_b   1.000
_cell.length_c   1.000
_cell.angle_alpha   90.00
_cell.angle_beta   90.00
_cell.angle_gamma   90.00
#
_symmetry.space_group_name_H-M   'P 1'
#
loop_
_entity.id
_entity.type
_entity.pdbx_description
1 polymer ?
#
loop_
_entity_poly.entity_id
_entity_poly.type
_entity_poly.pdbx_seq_one_letter_code
_entity_poly.pdbx_strand_id
1 'polypeptide(L)'
;MVNKIKSFNELLEKYGKGRGCEVCRQAIGSILASYWNDYILQPEHLSQQDTNDTFLANMQKDGTYSVVPRMTGGEVTPDGLIAIGKIAKKYKLYTKVTGGQRVDLFGARVDQLPLIWKELIDAGFESGHAYGKSLRTVKSCVGSTWCRFGVDDSVGLAVELENRYKGLRSPHKIKFAVSGCTRECAEAQSKDIGVIATEGGWNLYVCGNGGMKPRHGDLFATDLDKETLIKYIDRVLIFYTRTADRLQRTSVWMENMEGGLDYLKSVVIDDKLNICADLEEQMQHVVDTYQCEWKTTIEDESKLKRFRHFINSDKTDENIIFVEERGQIRPANEDERQHFALVEEVQ
;
A
#
# COMPACT_ATOMS: atom_id res chain seq x y z
N MET A 1 8.72 16.62 -13.08
CA MET A 1 7.68 16.57 -14.12
C MET A 1 7.94 17.77 -14.99
N VAL A 2 8.23 17.59 -16.28
CA VAL A 2 8.76 18.66 -17.16
C VAL A 2 7.91 19.95 -17.10
N ASN A 3 6.58 19.81 -16.99
CA ASN A 3 5.64 20.93 -16.96
C ASN A 3 5.08 21.27 -15.56
N LYS A 4 5.56 20.59 -14.50
CA LYS A 4 5.15 20.77 -13.09
C LYS A 4 3.61 20.92 -12.87
N ILE A 5 2.81 20.13 -13.59
CA ILE A 5 1.35 20.17 -13.52
C ILE A 5 0.88 19.64 -12.16
N LYS A 6 0.04 20.40 -11.46
CA LYS A 6 -0.41 20.05 -10.10
C LYS A 6 -1.87 19.62 -9.99
N SER A 7 -2.68 19.88 -11.01
CA SER A 7 -4.10 19.53 -10.98
C SER A 7 -4.56 18.87 -12.27
N PHE A 8 -5.64 18.10 -12.16
CA PHE A 8 -6.30 17.50 -13.33
C PHE A 8 -6.82 18.56 -14.29
N ASN A 9 -7.37 19.68 -13.77
CA ASN A 9 -7.89 20.76 -14.59
C ASN A 9 -6.79 21.43 -15.41
N GLU A 10 -5.64 21.69 -14.80
CA GLU A 10 -4.47 22.24 -15.50
C GLU A 10 -3.98 21.29 -16.62
N LEU A 11 -3.96 19.98 -16.35
CA LEU A 11 -3.60 18.99 -17.36
C LEU A 11 -4.60 18.97 -18.53
N LEU A 12 -5.90 18.99 -18.19
CA LEU A 12 -7.00 18.96 -19.15
C LEU A 12 -6.99 20.20 -20.06
N GLU A 13 -6.71 21.39 -19.50
CA GLU A 13 -6.60 22.64 -20.26
C GLU A 13 -5.42 22.63 -21.24
N LYS A 14 -4.26 22.11 -20.81
CA LYS A 14 -3.04 22.13 -21.64
C LYS A 14 -2.98 21.01 -22.68
N TYR A 15 -3.46 19.81 -22.34
CA TYR A 15 -3.21 18.60 -23.13
C TYR A 15 -4.45 17.75 -23.40
N GLY A 16 -5.62 18.11 -22.85
CA GLY A 16 -6.83 17.29 -22.93
C GLY A 16 -7.95 17.91 -23.77
N LYS A 17 -9.10 17.23 -23.78
CA LYS A 17 -10.35 17.66 -24.43
C LYS A 17 -11.56 17.23 -23.60
N GLY A 18 -12.64 18.01 -23.65
CA GLY A 18 -13.89 17.71 -22.96
C GLY A 18 -13.74 17.72 -21.44
N ARG A 19 -14.33 16.73 -20.75
CA ARG A 19 -14.26 16.60 -19.28
C ARG A 19 -13.31 15.49 -18.81
N GLY A 20 -12.64 14.79 -19.72
CA GLY A 20 -11.89 13.56 -19.44
C GLY A 20 -12.78 12.37 -19.05
N CYS A 21 -12.43 11.16 -19.51
CA CYS A 21 -13.15 9.93 -19.16
C CYS A 21 -12.72 9.40 -17.78
N GLU A 22 -13.44 8.42 -17.26
CA GLU A 22 -13.18 7.79 -15.96
C GLU A 22 -11.75 7.22 -15.86
N VAL A 23 -11.29 6.56 -16.93
CA VAL A 23 -9.94 5.98 -17.01
C VAL A 23 -8.86 7.06 -16.93
N CYS A 24 -9.02 8.16 -17.66
CA CYS A 24 -8.07 9.27 -17.65
C CYS A 24 -8.02 9.95 -16.28
N ARG A 25 -9.18 10.19 -15.65
CA ARG A 25 -9.27 10.81 -14.32
C ARG A 25 -8.50 10.01 -13.28
N GLN A 26 -8.76 8.70 -13.19
CA GLN A 26 -8.06 7.81 -12.26
C GLN A 26 -6.56 7.72 -12.55
N ALA A 27 -6.18 7.62 -13.82
CA ALA A 27 -4.76 7.56 -14.20
C ALA A 27 -4.02 8.83 -13.78
N ILE A 28 -4.59 10.01 -14.07
CA ILE A 28 -3.99 11.29 -13.74
C ILE A 28 -3.99 11.51 -12.22
N GLY A 29 -5.07 11.14 -11.52
CA GLY A 29 -5.11 11.18 -10.05
C GLY A 29 -3.97 10.38 -9.43
N SER A 30 -3.73 9.16 -9.93
CA SER A 30 -2.60 8.33 -9.51
C SER A 30 -1.25 8.96 -9.80
N ILE A 31 -1.05 9.54 -10.99
CA ILE A 31 0.20 10.23 -11.36
C ILE A 31 0.45 11.44 -10.46
N LEU A 32 -0.55 12.28 -10.25
CA LEU A 32 -0.44 13.47 -9.40
C LEU A 32 -0.11 13.07 -7.96
N ALA A 33 -0.81 12.05 -7.42
CA ALA A 33 -0.55 11.57 -6.07
C ALA A 33 0.84 10.92 -5.92
N SER A 34 1.34 10.23 -6.95
CA SER A 34 2.69 9.66 -6.95
C SER A 34 3.79 10.72 -7.07
N TYR A 35 3.50 11.87 -7.68
CA TYR A 35 4.49 12.93 -7.94
C TYR A 35 4.54 13.98 -6.82
N TRP A 36 3.37 14.41 -6.35
CA TRP A 36 3.24 15.51 -5.39
C TRP A 36 3.00 15.03 -3.96
N ASN A 37 2.46 13.82 -3.79
CA ASN A 37 2.15 13.22 -2.49
C ASN A 37 1.18 14.08 -1.65
N ASP A 38 0.32 14.84 -2.34
CA ASP A 38 -0.74 15.61 -1.71
C ASP A 38 -1.81 14.68 -1.12
N TYR A 39 -2.49 15.17 -0.09
CA TYR A 39 -3.59 14.44 0.53
C TYR A 39 -4.75 14.24 -0.45
N ILE A 40 -5.01 12.98 -0.83
CA ILE A 40 -5.89 12.63 -1.96
C ILE A 40 -7.38 12.99 -1.76
N LEU A 41 -7.82 13.28 -0.53
CA LEU A 41 -9.19 13.73 -0.26
C LEU A 41 -9.32 15.26 -0.20
N GLN A 42 -8.30 16.02 -0.61
CA GLN A 42 -8.48 17.45 -0.89
C GLN A 42 -9.50 17.64 -2.03
N PRO A 43 -10.32 18.70 -2.00
CA PRO A 43 -11.35 18.96 -3.02
C PRO A 43 -10.86 18.87 -4.46
N GLU A 44 -9.62 19.29 -4.70
CA GLU A 44 -8.96 19.35 -6.02
C GLU A 44 -8.62 17.96 -6.58
N HIS A 45 -8.47 16.95 -5.71
CA HIS A 45 -8.03 15.59 -6.06
C HIS A 45 -9.14 14.54 -5.94
N LEU A 46 -10.20 14.85 -5.20
CA LEU A 46 -11.25 13.90 -4.85
C LEU A 46 -11.94 13.30 -6.07
N SER A 47 -12.25 14.12 -7.08
CA SER A 47 -13.03 13.67 -8.25
C SER A 47 -12.25 12.73 -9.19
N GLN A 48 -10.97 12.50 -8.89
CA GLN A 48 -10.08 11.62 -9.63
C GLN A 48 -9.84 10.29 -8.91
N GLN A 49 -10.25 10.16 -7.65
CA GLN A 49 -9.98 8.96 -6.86
C GLN A 49 -10.93 7.82 -7.23
N ASP A 50 -10.43 6.59 -7.13
CA ASP A 50 -11.28 5.41 -7.17
C ASP A 50 -12.04 5.22 -5.83
N THR A 51 -12.93 4.25 -5.77
CA THR A 51 -13.74 3.96 -4.58
C THR A 51 -12.88 3.70 -3.34
N ASN A 52 -11.79 2.96 -3.49
CA ASN A 52 -10.97 2.53 -2.35
C ASN A 52 -10.17 3.70 -1.79
N ASP A 53 -9.65 4.57 -2.65
CA ASP A 53 -8.99 5.80 -2.26
C ASP A 53 -9.98 6.82 -1.68
N THR A 54 -11.19 6.90 -2.21
CA THR A 54 -12.25 7.80 -1.68
C THR A 54 -12.63 7.49 -0.23
N PHE A 55 -12.61 6.20 0.15
CA PHE A 55 -12.94 5.75 1.51
C PHE A 55 -11.71 5.35 2.33
N LEU A 56 -10.49 5.53 1.80
CA LEU A 56 -9.25 5.12 2.45
C LEU A 56 -9.30 3.68 3.01
N ALA A 57 -10.00 2.79 2.30
CA ALA A 57 -10.25 1.41 2.71
C ALA A 57 -10.68 0.57 1.51
N ASN A 58 -10.35 -0.73 1.49
CA ASN A 58 -10.84 -1.60 0.42
C ASN A 58 -12.30 -1.95 0.67
N MET A 59 -13.16 -1.66 -0.30
CA MET A 59 -14.53 -2.15 -0.32
C MET A 59 -14.56 -3.68 -0.53
N GLN A 60 -15.41 -4.36 0.24
CA GLN A 60 -15.63 -5.80 0.18
C GLN A 60 -16.91 -6.11 -0.62
N LYS A 61 -17.11 -7.40 -0.93
CA LYS A 61 -18.23 -7.86 -1.78
C LYS A 61 -19.63 -7.54 -1.23
N ASP A 62 -19.75 -7.28 0.06
CA ASP A 62 -20.99 -7.00 0.78
C ASP A 62 -21.15 -5.51 1.13
N GLY A 63 -20.31 -4.63 0.57
CA GLY A 63 -20.33 -3.19 0.85
C GLY A 63 -19.61 -2.78 2.14
N THR A 64 -19.07 -3.73 2.90
CA THR A 64 -18.22 -3.44 4.07
C THR A 64 -16.79 -3.12 3.63
N TYR A 65 -15.92 -2.80 4.58
CA TYR A 65 -14.56 -2.32 4.34
C TYR A 65 -13.53 -3.10 5.16
N SER A 66 -12.31 -3.16 4.64
CA SER A 66 -11.16 -3.70 5.37
C SER A 66 -10.38 -2.59 6.08
N VAL A 67 -9.93 -2.87 7.31
CA VAL A 67 -9.00 -2.04 8.08
C VAL A 67 -7.71 -2.81 8.27
N VAL A 68 -6.59 -2.24 7.85
CA VAL A 68 -5.27 -2.89 7.90
C VAL A 68 -4.26 -1.91 8.49
N PRO A 69 -3.99 -1.96 9.81
CA PRO A 69 -2.96 -1.16 10.44
C PRO A 69 -1.57 -1.54 9.92
N ARG A 70 -0.67 -0.57 9.88
CA ARG A 70 0.74 -0.81 9.53
C ARG A 70 1.43 -1.56 10.67
N MET A 71 2.16 -2.62 10.32
CA MET A 71 3.04 -3.37 11.21
C MET A 71 4.40 -3.45 10.51
N THR A 72 5.19 -2.40 10.72
CA THR A 72 6.42 -2.16 9.96
C THR A 72 7.43 -3.28 10.18
N GLY A 73 7.99 -3.85 9.11
CA GLY A 73 8.89 -5.00 9.19
C GLY A 73 8.23 -6.28 9.74
N GLY A 74 6.90 -6.29 9.93
CA GLY A 74 6.18 -7.37 10.57
C GLY A 74 6.18 -7.34 12.10
N GLU A 75 6.67 -6.26 12.72
CA GLU A 75 6.74 -6.13 14.18
C GLU A 75 5.44 -5.58 14.78
N VAL A 76 5.11 -6.07 15.98
CA VAL A 76 4.02 -5.57 16.82
C VAL A 76 4.34 -5.80 18.28
N THR A 77 4.07 -4.80 19.11
CA THR A 77 4.22 -4.94 20.56
C THR A 77 3.09 -5.80 21.14
N PRO A 78 3.29 -6.45 22.30
CA PRO A 78 2.20 -7.17 22.97
C PRO A 78 0.96 -6.28 23.21
N ASP A 79 1.15 -5.03 23.64
CA ASP A 79 0.06 -4.08 23.85
C ASP A 79 -0.65 -3.70 22.54
N GLY A 80 0.10 -3.49 21.46
CA GLY A 80 -0.45 -3.25 20.14
C GLY A 80 -1.28 -4.43 19.64
N LEU A 81 -0.80 -5.66 19.85
CA LEU A 81 -1.54 -6.87 19.49
C LEU A 81 -2.83 -7.02 20.32
N ILE A 82 -2.78 -6.70 21.62
CA ILE A 82 -3.96 -6.66 22.49
C ILE A 82 -4.94 -5.58 22.01
N ALA A 83 -4.45 -4.40 21.62
CA ALA A 83 -5.28 -3.31 21.10
C ALA A 83 -6.04 -3.73 19.83
N ILE A 84 -5.33 -4.34 18.85
CA ILE A 84 -5.96 -4.90 17.64
C ILE A 84 -7.05 -5.91 18.02
N GLY A 85 -6.76 -6.84 18.95
CA GLY A 85 -7.73 -7.84 19.39
C GLY A 85 -8.98 -7.23 20.07
N LYS A 86 -8.79 -6.20 20.90
CA LYS A 86 -9.90 -5.47 21.54
C LYS A 86 -10.77 -4.74 20.53
N ILE A 87 -10.16 -4.05 19.57
CA ILE A 87 -10.85 -3.32 18.50
C ILE A 87 -11.62 -4.32 17.61
N ALA A 88 -10.97 -5.39 17.17
CA ALA A 88 -11.61 -6.44 16.37
C ALA A 88 -12.84 -7.02 17.08
N LYS A 89 -12.73 -7.32 18.39
CA LYS A 89 -13.85 -7.83 19.19
C LYS A 89 -14.96 -6.80 19.34
N LYS A 90 -14.64 -5.54 19.63
CA LYS A 90 -15.60 -4.44 19.81
C LYS A 90 -16.46 -4.20 18.57
N TYR A 91 -15.84 -4.21 17.40
CA TYR A 91 -16.52 -3.96 16.13
C TYR A 91 -16.95 -5.24 15.38
N LYS A 92 -16.79 -6.42 16.01
CA LYS A 92 -17.09 -7.75 15.43
C LYS A 92 -16.43 -7.96 14.06
N LEU A 93 -15.13 -7.71 13.96
CA LEU A 93 -14.40 -7.79 12.69
C LEU A 93 -13.80 -9.18 12.48
N TYR A 94 -13.94 -9.72 11.26
CA TYR A 94 -13.18 -10.91 10.86
C TYR A 94 -11.69 -10.56 10.83
N THR A 95 -10.86 -11.40 11.43
CA THR A 95 -9.43 -11.13 11.67
C THR A 95 -8.57 -12.21 11.02
N LYS A 96 -7.54 -11.79 10.26
CA LYS A 96 -6.66 -12.72 9.53
C LYS A 96 -5.21 -12.25 9.52
N VAL A 97 -4.28 -13.15 9.87
CA VAL A 97 -2.85 -12.92 9.65
C VAL A 97 -2.52 -13.11 8.18
N THR A 98 -1.75 -12.17 7.61
CA THR A 98 -1.41 -12.16 6.19
C THR A 98 0.02 -12.63 5.91
N GLY A 99 0.28 -13.04 4.67
CA GLY A 99 1.63 -13.34 4.20
C GLY A 99 2.58 -12.13 4.19
N GLY A 100 2.08 -10.92 4.42
CA GLY A 100 2.87 -9.70 4.60
C GLY A 100 3.24 -9.40 6.05
N GLN A 101 3.02 -10.34 6.99
CA GLN A 101 3.27 -10.17 8.43
C GLN A 101 2.39 -9.08 9.07
N ARG A 102 1.11 -9.07 8.71
CA ARG A 102 0.12 -8.11 9.22
C ARG A 102 -1.14 -8.79 9.69
N VAL A 103 -1.97 -8.04 10.41
CA VAL A 103 -3.34 -8.42 10.75
C VAL A 103 -4.32 -7.60 9.92
N ASP A 104 -5.12 -8.28 9.10
CA ASP A 104 -6.22 -7.67 8.37
C ASP A 104 -7.52 -7.83 9.16
N LEU A 105 -8.31 -6.75 9.23
CA LEU A 105 -9.64 -6.71 9.83
C LEU A 105 -10.68 -6.45 8.73
N PHE A 106 -11.77 -7.22 8.71
CA PHE A 106 -12.81 -7.14 7.68
C PHE A 106 -14.21 -7.04 8.28
N GLY A 107 -15.15 -6.49 7.52
CA GLY A 107 -16.54 -6.33 7.94
C GLY A 107 -16.85 -4.98 8.60
N ALA A 108 -15.91 -4.02 8.53
CA ALA A 108 -16.15 -2.69 9.05
C ALA A 108 -17.15 -1.96 8.16
N ARG A 109 -18.18 -1.35 8.75
CA ARG A 109 -19.06 -0.45 7.99
C ARG A 109 -18.39 0.90 7.77
N VAL A 110 -18.86 1.64 6.77
CA VAL A 110 -18.31 2.96 6.41
C VAL A 110 -18.31 3.93 7.59
N ASP A 111 -19.39 3.94 8.39
CA ASP A 111 -19.57 4.80 9.58
C ASP A 111 -18.63 4.43 10.73
N GLN A 112 -18.17 3.19 10.76
CA GLN A 112 -17.25 2.71 11.79
C GLN A 112 -15.80 3.04 11.47
N LEU A 113 -15.44 3.28 10.20
CA LEU A 113 -14.05 3.48 9.79
C LEU A 113 -13.36 4.59 10.59
N PRO A 114 -13.91 5.81 10.76
CA PRO A 114 -13.24 6.85 11.55
C PRO A 114 -13.06 6.46 13.02
N LEU A 115 -14.02 5.73 13.61
CA LEU A 115 -13.96 5.31 15.02
C LEU A 115 -12.89 4.25 15.23
N ILE A 116 -12.84 3.25 14.35
CA ILE A 116 -11.82 2.19 14.37
C ILE A 116 -10.43 2.80 14.18
N TRP A 117 -10.25 3.70 13.22
CA TRP A 117 -8.96 4.32 12.96
C TRP A 117 -8.51 5.24 14.08
N LYS A 118 -9.43 5.95 14.75
CA LYS A 118 -9.10 6.72 15.94
C LYS A 118 -8.52 5.82 17.05
N GLU A 119 -9.17 4.71 17.36
CA GLU A 119 -8.67 3.76 18.38
C GLU A 119 -7.33 3.12 17.98
N LEU A 120 -7.13 2.81 16.69
CA LEU A 120 -5.85 2.30 16.20
C LEU A 120 -4.73 3.34 16.31
N ILE A 121 -5.00 4.60 15.96
CA ILE A 121 -4.04 5.70 16.05
C ILE A 121 -3.70 6.01 17.52
N ASP A 122 -4.70 6.01 18.41
CA ASP A 122 -4.49 6.17 19.84
C ASP A 122 -3.62 5.03 20.43
N ALA A 123 -3.67 3.83 19.82
CA ALA A 123 -2.80 2.70 20.15
C ALA A 123 -1.43 2.72 19.44
N GLY A 124 -1.12 3.78 18.69
CA GLY A 124 0.18 3.99 18.04
C GLY A 124 0.30 3.42 16.62
N PHE A 125 -0.80 2.99 15.99
CA PHE A 125 -0.78 2.49 14.61
C PHE A 125 -0.94 3.60 13.57
N GLU A 126 -0.40 3.36 12.38
CA GLU A 126 -0.63 4.16 11.17
C GLU A 126 -1.43 3.37 10.12
N SER A 127 -1.93 4.05 9.09
CA SER A 127 -2.51 3.39 7.93
C SER A 127 -1.49 2.49 7.22
N GLY A 128 -1.86 1.22 7.01
CA GLY A 128 -1.09 0.28 6.19
C GLY A 128 -1.25 0.49 4.69
N HIS A 129 -2.09 1.47 4.26
CA HIS A 129 -2.43 1.77 2.86
C HIS A 129 -2.78 0.53 2.03
N ALA A 130 -3.46 -0.45 2.63
CA ALA A 130 -3.85 -1.68 1.95
C ALA A 130 -4.85 -1.43 0.80
N TYR A 131 -5.47 -0.26 0.73
CA TYR A 131 -6.38 0.18 -0.31
C TYR A 131 -5.68 0.76 -1.53
N GLY A 132 -4.64 1.56 -1.32
CA GLY A 132 -3.94 2.29 -2.37
C GLY A 132 -3.12 1.43 -3.32
N LYS A 133 -2.81 2.00 -4.49
CA LYS A 133 -1.70 1.56 -5.35
C LYS A 133 -0.42 2.19 -4.82
N SER A 134 0.14 1.58 -3.79
CA SER A 134 1.28 2.10 -3.03
C SER A 134 2.14 0.95 -2.49
N LEU A 135 3.16 1.29 -1.70
CA LEU A 135 3.86 0.30 -0.88
C LEU A 135 2.87 -0.44 0.02
N ARG A 136 2.74 -1.75 -0.23
CA ARG A 136 1.92 -2.61 0.61
C ARG A 136 2.64 -2.99 1.86
N THR A 137 3.81 -3.62 1.80
CA THR A 137 4.51 -4.14 2.98
C THR A 137 5.99 -4.34 2.69
N VAL A 138 6.82 -4.30 3.73
CA VAL A 138 8.20 -4.79 3.70
C VAL A 138 8.29 -5.99 4.63
N LYS A 139 8.25 -7.19 4.05
CA LYS A 139 8.34 -8.44 4.84
C LYS A 139 9.78 -8.68 5.28
N SER A 140 10.01 -9.02 6.54
CA SER A 140 11.35 -9.30 7.05
C SER A 140 11.45 -10.74 7.57
N CYS A 141 12.65 -11.28 7.69
CA CYS A 141 12.89 -12.34 8.66
C CYS A 141 13.47 -11.74 9.95
N VAL A 142 13.59 -12.54 11.01
CA VAL A 142 14.09 -12.07 12.31
C VAL A 142 15.58 -11.68 12.33
N GLY A 143 16.28 -11.81 11.20
CA GLY A 143 17.65 -11.30 11.00
C GLY A 143 18.70 -11.87 11.95
N SER A 144 19.86 -11.20 12.02
CA SER A 144 20.92 -11.46 13.00
C SER A 144 20.50 -11.18 14.44
N THR A 145 19.41 -10.43 14.65
CA THR A 145 18.84 -10.13 15.97
C THR A 145 18.43 -11.38 16.74
N TRP A 146 17.88 -12.39 16.04
CA TRP A 146 17.40 -13.63 16.68
C TRP A 146 17.85 -14.92 15.99
N CYS A 147 18.03 -14.91 14.67
CA CYS A 147 18.36 -16.13 13.93
C CYS A 147 19.86 -16.43 14.04
N ARG A 148 20.21 -17.65 14.46
CA ARG A 148 21.61 -18.13 14.46
C ARG A 148 22.32 -18.10 13.11
N PHE A 149 21.57 -17.98 12.01
CA PHE A 149 22.07 -17.89 10.64
C PHE A 149 21.93 -16.49 10.04
N GLY A 150 21.43 -15.52 10.81
CA GLY A 150 21.33 -14.15 10.35
C GLY A 150 22.72 -13.56 10.17
N VAL A 151 22.99 -13.07 8.96
CA VAL A 151 24.22 -12.39 8.58
C VAL A 151 24.13 -10.91 8.96
N ASP A 152 22.98 -10.28 8.70
CA ASP A 152 22.75 -8.86 9.02
C ASP A 152 21.32 -8.60 9.54
N ASP A 153 21.08 -7.40 10.06
CA ASP A 153 19.81 -6.96 10.65
C ASP A 153 18.77 -6.64 9.56
N SER A 154 18.08 -7.68 9.12
CA SER A 154 16.97 -7.53 8.18
C SER A 154 15.74 -6.84 8.76
N VAL A 155 15.54 -6.88 10.08
CA VAL A 155 14.36 -6.26 10.70
C VAL A 155 14.53 -4.76 10.70
N GLY A 156 15.66 -4.26 11.22
CA GLY A 156 15.98 -2.84 11.22
C GLY A 156 15.97 -2.24 9.82
N LEU A 157 16.58 -2.92 8.84
CA LEU A 157 16.54 -2.45 7.45
C LEU A 157 15.12 -2.49 6.86
N ALA A 158 14.32 -3.53 7.12
CA ALA A 158 12.93 -3.56 6.67
C ALA A 158 12.10 -2.42 7.25
N VAL A 159 12.33 -2.09 8.53
CA VAL A 159 11.68 -0.97 9.22
C VAL A 159 12.06 0.36 8.58
N GLU A 160 13.34 0.57 8.30
CA GLU A 160 13.86 1.76 7.64
C GLU A 160 13.27 1.94 6.25
N LEU A 161 13.30 0.89 5.42
CA LEU A 161 12.74 0.93 4.06
C LEU A 161 11.21 1.16 4.10
N GLU A 162 10.49 0.48 4.98
CA GLU A 162 9.03 0.67 5.06
C GLU A 162 8.66 2.10 5.46
N ASN A 163 9.38 2.69 6.43
CA ASN A 163 9.17 4.07 6.86
C ASN A 163 9.60 5.10 5.81
N ARG A 164 10.63 4.80 5.00
CA ARG A 164 11.02 5.67 3.88
C ARG A 164 9.95 5.68 2.79
N TYR A 165 9.45 4.51 2.39
CA TYR A 165 8.59 4.38 1.21
C TYR A 165 7.08 4.32 1.52
N LYS A 166 6.65 4.48 2.78
CA LYS A 166 5.23 4.36 3.18
C LYS A 166 4.29 5.39 2.54
N GLY A 167 4.82 6.52 2.06
CA GLY A 167 4.07 7.54 1.33
C GLY A 167 4.01 7.33 -0.18
N LEU A 168 4.83 6.45 -0.74
CA LEU A 168 4.92 6.31 -2.19
C LEU A 168 3.66 5.63 -2.76
N ARG A 169 2.90 6.42 -3.53
CA ARG A 169 1.94 5.89 -4.52
C ARG A 169 2.68 5.57 -5.82
N SER A 170 2.15 4.61 -6.54
CA SER A 170 2.79 4.05 -7.74
C SER A 170 1.75 3.52 -8.74
N PRO A 171 2.12 3.31 -10.01
CA PRO A 171 1.20 2.85 -11.05
C PRO A 171 0.44 1.58 -10.67
N HIS A 172 1.07 0.69 -9.90
CA HIS A 172 0.43 -0.41 -9.22
C HIS A 172 1.04 -0.63 -7.83
N LYS A 173 0.40 -1.43 -6.98
CA LYS A 173 0.92 -1.87 -5.67
C LYS A 173 2.30 -2.51 -5.80
N ILE A 174 3.19 -2.19 -4.86
CA ILE A 174 4.54 -2.74 -4.74
C ILE A 174 4.71 -3.41 -3.37
N LYS A 175 5.52 -4.47 -3.31
CA LYS A 175 5.85 -5.20 -2.08
C LYS A 175 7.36 -5.36 -2.01
N PHE A 176 7.92 -5.22 -0.81
CA PHE A 176 9.34 -5.45 -0.58
C PHE A 176 9.54 -6.62 0.36
N ALA A 177 10.74 -7.16 0.39
CA ALA A 177 11.18 -7.98 1.51
C ALA A 177 12.68 -7.92 1.73
N VAL A 178 13.08 -8.08 3.00
CA VAL A 178 14.47 -8.07 3.46
C VAL A 178 14.76 -9.39 4.17
N SER A 179 15.71 -10.17 3.64
CA SER A 179 16.20 -11.38 4.29
C SER A 179 17.59 -11.15 4.84
N GLY A 180 17.79 -11.49 6.13
CA GLY A 180 19.08 -11.33 6.80
C GLY A 180 20.13 -12.36 6.40
N CYS A 181 19.84 -13.27 5.47
CA CYS A 181 20.81 -14.18 4.84
C CYS A 181 20.20 -14.87 3.61
N THR A 182 21.01 -15.66 2.90
CA THR A 182 20.65 -16.39 1.68
C THR A 182 19.63 -17.53 1.88
N ARG A 183 19.26 -17.86 3.13
CA ARG A 183 18.14 -18.77 3.42
C ARG A 183 16.77 -18.17 3.07
N GLU A 184 16.71 -16.86 2.86
CA GLU A 184 15.63 -16.21 2.13
C GLU A 184 14.24 -16.35 2.79
N CYS A 185 14.17 -16.44 4.13
CA CYS A 185 12.89 -16.66 4.84
C CYS A 185 11.82 -15.57 4.59
N ALA A 186 12.22 -14.39 4.09
CA ALA A 186 11.30 -13.30 3.76
C ALA A 186 10.73 -13.39 2.33
N GLU A 187 11.15 -14.35 1.49
CA GLU A 187 10.74 -14.45 0.08
C GLU A 187 11.04 -13.18 -0.74
N ALA A 188 12.15 -12.49 -0.42
CA ALA A 188 12.74 -11.35 -1.12
C ALA A 188 12.75 -11.47 -2.65
N GLN A 189 13.17 -12.59 -3.22
CA GLN A 189 13.23 -12.77 -4.67
C GLN A 189 11.84 -12.84 -5.31
N SER A 190 10.74 -12.93 -4.55
CA SER A 190 9.37 -12.88 -5.10
C SER A 190 8.72 -11.50 -5.03
N LYS A 191 9.45 -10.47 -4.58
CA LYS A 191 8.92 -9.14 -4.31
C LYS A 191 9.39 -8.14 -5.37
N ASP A 192 8.67 -7.02 -5.50
CA ASP A 192 9.02 -5.95 -6.44
C ASP A 192 10.42 -5.38 -6.13
N ILE A 193 10.78 -5.32 -4.84
CA ILE A 193 12.13 -5.04 -4.34
C ILE A 193 12.51 -6.11 -3.30
N GLY A 194 13.54 -6.89 -3.61
CA GLY A 194 14.09 -7.91 -2.72
C GLY A 194 15.47 -7.51 -2.23
N VAL A 195 15.72 -7.64 -0.93
CA VAL A 195 17.01 -7.33 -0.33
C VAL A 195 17.49 -8.55 0.45
N ILE A 196 18.72 -9.00 0.21
CA ILE A 196 19.29 -10.19 0.85
C ILE A 196 20.69 -9.89 1.35
N ALA A 197 20.93 -10.08 2.64
CA ALA A 197 22.26 -9.92 3.23
C ALA A 197 23.23 -10.99 2.75
N THR A 198 24.45 -10.57 2.45
CA THR A 198 25.64 -11.38 2.18
C THR A 198 26.77 -10.95 3.13
N GLU A 199 27.89 -11.67 3.10
CA GLU A 199 29.08 -11.26 3.87
C GLU A 199 29.68 -9.94 3.35
N GLY A 200 29.41 -9.58 2.09
CA GLY A 200 29.92 -8.37 1.44
C GLY A 200 28.99 -7.15 1.52
N GLY A 201 27.77 -7.30 2.06
CA GLY A 201 26.76 -6.24 2.15
C GLY A 201 25.38 -6.74 1.75
N TRP A 202 24.69 -6.00 0.89
CA TRP A 202 23.32 -6.31 0.48
C TRP A 202 23.21 -6.58 -1.03
N ASN A 203 22.61 -7.71 -1.38
CA ASN A 203 22.17 -7.97 -2.75
C ASN A 203 20.77 -7.38 -2.96
N LEU A 204 20.63 -6.58 -4.01
CA LEU A 204 19.37 -6.00 -4.45
C LEU A 204 18.81 -6.79 -5.63
N TYR A 205 17.56 -7.23 -5.49
CA TYR A 205 16.75 -7.86 -6.53
C TYR A 205 15.58 -6.95 -6.88
N VAL A 206 15.23 -6.87 -8.16
CA VAL A 206 14.14 -5.99 -8.63
C VAL A 206 13.13 -6.73 -9.49
N CYS A 207 11.91 -6.19 -9.56
CA CYS A 207 10.87 -6.59 -10.50
C CYS A 207 10.37 -8.05 -10.32
N GLY A 208 10.46 -8.60 -9.10
CA GLY A 208 9.78 -9.83 -8.73
C GLY A 208 8.27 -9.63 -8.57
N ASN A 209 7.50 -10.72 -8.63
CA ASN A 209 6.05 -10.64 -8.54
C ASN A 209 5.42 -11.84 -7.84
N GLY A 210 4.88 -11.63 -6.64
CA GLY A 210 3.90 -12.52 -6.01
C GLY A 210 2.48 -12.18 -6.47
N GLY A 211 1.91 -12.97 -7.38
CA GLY A 211 0.56 -12.77 -7.94
C GLY A 211 0.17 -13.81 -9.00
N MET A 212 -0.74 -13.43 -9.90
CA MET A 212 -1.34 -14.31 -10.92
C MET A 212 -0.31 -14.99 -11.84
N LYS A 213 0.76 -14.27 -12.19
CA LYS A 213 1.94 -14.80 -12.89
C LYS A 213 3.15 -14.63 -11.98
N PRO A 214 3.47 -15.62 -11.12
CA PRO A 214 4.63 -15.55 -10.25
C PRO A 214 5.91 -15.36 -11.06
N ARG A 215 6.80 -14.49 -10.58
CA ARG A 215 8.09 -14.19 -11.24
C ARG A 215 9.13 -13.91 -10.16
N HIS A 216 10.31 -14.50 -10.29
CA HIS A 216 11.45 -14.11 -9.47
C HIS A 216 12.00 -12.76 -9.93
N GLY A 217 12.44 -11.95 -8.99
CA GLY A 217 13.17 -10.72 -9.26
C GLY A 217 14.57 -11.03 -9.77
N ASP A 218 15.10 -10.13 -10.56
CA ASP A 218 16.44 -10.27 -11.13
C ASP A 218 17.48 -9.61 -10.25
N LEU A 219 18.66 -10.21 -10.16
CA LEU A 219 19.78 -9.67 -9.40
C LEU A 219 20.25 -8.35 -10.04
N PHE A 220 20.00 -7.26 -9.34
CA PHE A 220 20.26 -5.92 -9.81
C PHE A 220 21.69 -5.48 -9.48
N ALA A 221 22.10 -5.61 -8.22
CA ALA A 221 23.45 -5.31 -7.77
C ALA A 221 23.78 -6.12 -6.51
N THR A 222 25.06 -6.33 -6.25
CA THR A 222 25.58 -7.15 -5.14
C THR A 222 26.44 -6.33 -4.22
N ASP A 223 26.61 -6.82 -2.98
CA ASP A 223 27.57 -6.30 -2.00
C ASP A 223 27.46 -4.79 -1.78
N LEU A 224 26.22 -4.29 -1.76
CA LEU A 224 25.93 -2.89 -1.57
C LEU A 224 26.06 -2.51 -0.10
N ASP A 225 26.65 -1.36 0.18
CA ASP A 225 26.41 -0.67 1.44
C ASP A 225 24.96 -0.13 1.50
N LYS A 226 24.50 0.21 2.70
CA LYS A 226 23.11 0.64 2.92
C LYS A 226 22.76 1.95 2.19
N GLU A 227 23.70 2.89 2.08
CA GLU A 227 23.46 4.18 1.42
C GLU A 227 23.25 3.98 -0.07
N THR A 228 24.14 3.22 -0.72
CA THR A 228 24.04 2.88 -2.14
C THR A 228 22.78 2.06 -2.43
N LEU A 229 22.43 1.10 -1.56
CA LEU A 229 21.20 0.33 -1.65
C LEU A 229 19.96 1.24 -1.70
N ILE A 230 19.83 2.17 -0.76
CA ILE A 230 18.69 3.09 -0.70
C ILE A 230 18.65 3.98 -1.94
N LYS A 231 19.78 4.53 -2.40
CA LYS A 231 19.86 5.31 -3.64
C LYS A 231 19.35 4.53 -4.85
N TYR A 232 19.75 3.26 -5.00
CA TYR A 232 19.28 2.45 -6.12
C TYR A 232 17.79 2.13 -6.03
N ILE A 233 17.26 1.86 -4.83
CA ILE A 233 15.83 1.65 -4.64
C ILE A 233 15.05 2.94 -4.97
N ASP A 234 15.49 4.10 -4.49
CA ASP A 234 14.88 5.41 -4.79
C ASP A 234 14.77 5.62 -6.31
N ARG A 235 15.91 5.45 -7.01
CA ARG A 235 16.01 5.63 -8.47
C ARG A 235 15.11 4.66 -9.22
N VAL A 236 15.12 3.36 -8.88
CA VAL A 236 14.27 2.34 -9.54
C VAL A 236 12.80 2.67 -9.36
N LEU A 237 12.37 3.01 -8.14
CA LEU A 237 10.97 3.27 -7.85
C LEU A 237 10.47 4.54 -8.55
N ILE A 238 11.22 5.64 -8.48
CA ILE A 238 10.82 6.87 -9.15
C ILE A 238 10.86 6.69 -10.67
N PHE A 239 11.87 6.01 -11.22
CA PHE A 239 11.91 5.71 -12.66
C PHE A 239 10.71 4.87 -13.10
N TYR A 240 10.34 3.84 -12.33
CA TYR A 240 9.11 3.07 -12.53
C TYR A 240 7.86 3.96 -12.48
N THR A 241 7.72 4.83 -11.47
CA THR A 241 6.55 5.72 -11.37
C THR A 241 6.43 6.70 -12.54
N ARG A 242 7.55 7.10 -13.14
CA ARG A 242 7.60 8.05 -14.26
C ARG A 242 7.33 7.40 -15.61
N THR A 243 7.61 6.11 -15.77
CA THR A 243 7.69 5.47 -17.10
C THR A 243 6.73 4.31 -17.30
N ALA A 244 6.18 3.73 -16.22
CA ALA A 244 5.26 2.61 -16.35
C ALA A 244 3.85 3.06 -16.74
N ASP A 245 3.17 2.18 -17.47
CA ASP A 245 1.79 2.34 -17.86
C ASP A 245 0.83 2.23 -16.66
N ARG A 246 -0.38 2.75 -16.86
CA ARG A 246 -1.47 2.67 -15.88
C ARG A 246 -1.71 1.23 -15.44
N LEU A 247 -1.68 0.98 -14.12
CA LEU A 247 -1.88 -0.34 -13.51
C LEU A 247 -0.85 -1.42 -13.93
N GLN A 248 0.30 -1.02 -14.48
CA GLN A 248 1.37 -1.95 -14.85
C GLN A 248 2.19 -2.35 -13.62
N ARG A 249 2.47 -3.65 -13.45
CA ARG A 249 3.39 -4.16 -12.41
C ARG A 249 4.84 -3.91 -12.80
N THR A 250 5.73 -3.78 -11.82
CA THR A 250 7.19 -3.64 -12.02
C THR A 250 7.76 -4.74 -12.92
N SER A 251 7.33 -5.99 -12.73
CA SER A 251 7.72 -7.12 -13.58
C SER A 251 7.39 -6.92 -15.05
N VAL A 252 6.15 -6.52 -15.36
CA VAL A 252 5.67 -6.31 -16.74
C VAL A 252 6.30 -5.06 -17.34
N TRP A 253 6.53 -4.03 -16.51
CA TRP A 253 7.22 -2.82 -16.90
C TRP A 253 8.66 -3.10 -17.36
N MET A 254 9.43 -3.87 -16.59
CA MET A 254 10.80 -4.21 -16.96
C MET A 254 10.85 -5.18 -18.16
N GLU A 255 9.90 -6.11 -18.28
CA GLU A 255 9.80 -7.03 -19.43
C GLU A 255 9.50 -6.30 -20.75
N ASN A 256 8.71 -5.22 -20.70
CA ASN A 256 8.38 -4.42 -21.88
C ASN A 256 9.45 -3.35 -22.21
N MET A 257 10.43 -3.17 -21.33
CA MET A 257 11.51 -2.20 -21.52
C MET A 257 12.56 -2.76 -22.48
N GLU A 258 12.86 -2.03 -23.55
CA GLU A 258 13.92 -2.43 -24.48
C GLU A 258 15.28 -2.48 -23.75
N GLY A 259 15.98 -3.61 -23.85
CA GLY A 259 17.20 -3.89 -23.09
C GLY A 259 16.97 -4.36 -21.64
N GLY A 260 15.72 -4.38 -21.17
CA GLY A 260 15.29 -4.97 -19.90
C GLY A 260 16.14 -4.53 -18.70
N LEU A 261 16.65 -5.53 -17.97
CA LEU A 261 17.45 -5.31 -16.77
C LEU A 261 18.75 -4.52 -17.05
N ASP A 262 19.42 -4.79 -18.17
CA ASP A 262 20.70 -4.14 -18.50
C ASP A 262 20.49 -2.65 -18.79
N TYR A 263 19.41 -2.31 -19.50
CA TYR A 263 19.04 -0.92 -19.69
C TYR A 263 18.69 -0.25 -18.35
N LEU A 264 17.90 -0.91 -17.50
CA LEU A 264 17.58 -0.39 -16.17
C LEU A 264 18.83 -0.13 -15.33
N LYS A 265 19.81 -1.04 -15.33
CA LYS A 265 21.12 -0.83 -14.68
C LYS A 265 21.84 0.38 -15.25
N SER A 266 21.88 0.54 -16.58
CA SER A 266 22.54 1.70 -17.19
C SER A 266 21.90 3.05 -16.81
N VAL A 267 20.58 3.08 -16.60
CA VAL A 267 19.88 4.30 -16.18
C VAL A 267 20.12 4.61 -14.70
N VAL A 268 20.06 3.59 -13.85
CA VAL A 268 20.04 3.75 -12.37
C VAL A 268 21.43 3.75 -11.76
N ILE A 269 22.38 2.99 -12.32
CA ILE A 269 23.74 2.83 -11.80
C ILE A 269 24.68 3.78 -12.55
N ASP A 270 24.70 3.69 -13.88
CA ASP A 270 25.64 4.46 -14.72
C ASP A 270 25.14 5.87 -15.05
N ASP A 271 23.95 6.24 -14.54
CA ASP A 271 23.26 7.51 -14.81
C ASP A 271 23.23 7.90 -16.30
N LYS A 272 23.00 6.92 -17.18
CA LYS A 272 23.05 7.09 -18.65
C LYS A 272 22.17 8.24 -19.17
N LEU A 273 21.10 8.59 -18.46
CA LEU A 273 20.17 9.65 -18.84
C LEU A 273 20.46 10.98 -18.12
N ASN A 274 21.42 11.04 -17.19
CA ASN A 274 21.70 12.18 -16.31
C ASN A 274 20.46 12.65 -15.53
N ILE A 275 19.73 11.72 -14.92
CA ILE A 275 18.49 12.00 -14.18
C ILE A 275 18.52 11.49 -12.74
N CYS A 276 19.58 10.80 -12.30
CA CYS A 276 19.60 10.16 -10.98
C CYS A 276 19.38 11.16 -9.83
N ALA A 277 19.98 12.35 -9.90
CA ALA A 277 19.76 13.41 -8.92
C ALA A 277 18.28 13.83 -8.84
N ASP A 278 17.63 14.03 -9.99
CA ASP A 278 16.19 14.37 -10.06
C ASP A 278 15.29 13.24 -9.55
N LEU A 279 15.71 11.98 -9.68
CA LEU A 279 14.98 10.83 -9.15
C LEU A 279 15.07 10.81 -7.62
N GLU A 280 16.26 11.00 -7.07
CA GLU A 280 16.51 11.06 -5.63
C GLU A 280 15.79 12.26 -4.98
N GLU A 281 15.87 13.44 -5.57
CA GLU A 281 15.16 14.64 -5.08
C GLU A 281 13.64 14.41 -5.04
N GLN A 282 13.07 13.77 -6.08
CA GLN A 282 11.65 13.45 -6.07
C GLN A 282 11.29 12.43 -4.98
N MET A 283 12.09 11.40 -4.77
CA MET A 283 11.84 10.45 -3.67
C MET A 283 11.92 11.17 -2.32
N GLN A 284 12.92 12.04 -2.14
CA GLN A 284 13.06 12.81 -0.91
C GLN A 284 11.84 13.72 -0.67
N HIS A 285 11.30 14.37 -1.70
CA HIS A 285 10.02 15.10 -1.60
C HIS A 285 8.88 14.22 -1.10
N VAL A 286 8.74 12.99 -1.61
CA VAL A 286 7.71 12.04 -1.14
C VAL A 286 7.93 11.66 0.33
N VAL A 287 9.17 11.45 0.75
CA VAL A 287 9.53 11.16 2.15
C VAL A 287 9.16 12.34 3.06
N ASP A 288 9.57 13.55 2.69
CA ASP A 288 9.41 14.76 3.49
C ASP A 288 7.94 15.21 3.61
N THR A 289 7.12 14.86 2.62
CA THR A 289 5.69 15.23 2.59
C THR A 289 4.76 14.15 3.11
N TYR A 290 5.29 13.03 3.62
CA TYR A 290 4.46 11.95 4.14
C TYR A 290 3.53 12.43 5.25
N GLN A 291 2.26 12.05 5.11
CA GLN A 291 1.25 12.17 6.15
C GLN A 291 0.40 10.91 6.19
N CYS A 292 -0.02 10.50 7.38
CA CYS A 292 -0.96 9.40 7.54
C CYS A 292 -2.36 9.88 7.12
N GLU A 293 -2.87 9.38 5.97
CA GLU A 293 -4.15 9.82 5.40
C GLU A 293 -5.31 9.69 6.41
N TRP A 294 -5.33 8.63 7.22
CA TRP A 294 -6.34 8.46 8.27
C TRP A 294 -6.19 9.46 9.41
N LYS A 295 -4.96 9.74 9.86
CA LYS A 295 -4.72 10.77 10.88
C LYS A 295 -5.19 12.14 10.40
N THR A 296 -4.80 12.53 9.18
CA THR A 296 -5.27 13.76 8.51
C THR A 296 -6.79 13.81 8.34
N THR A 297 -7.44 12.66 8.17
CA THR A 297 -8.90 12.55 8.04
C THR A 297 -9.62 12.78 9.36
N ILE A 298 -9.15 12.14 10.45
CA ILE A 298 -9.83 12.19 11.75
C ILE A 298 -9.65 13.53 12.47
N GLU A 299 -8.58 14.26 12.16
CA GLU A 299 -8.29 15.59 12.73
C GLU A 299 -9.13 16.72 12.10
N ASP A 300 -9.91 16.43 11.05
CA ASP A 300 -10.76 17.39 10.36
C ASP A 300 -12.21 16.89 10.23
N GLU A 301 -13.09 17.45 11.05
CA GLU A 301 -14.51 17.08 11.10
C GLU A 301 -15.23 17.26 9.76
N SER A 302 -14.78 18.18 8.89
CA SER A 302 -15.40 18.38 7.58
C SER A 302 -15.23 17.15 6.68
N LYS A 303 -14.12 16.42 6.83
CA LYS A 303 -13.80 15.21 6.07
C LYS A 303 -14.57 13.99 6.57
N LEU A 304 -14.91 13.96 7.87
CA LEU A 304 -15.68 12.88 8.49
C LEU A 304 -17.09 12.74 7.92
N LYS A 305 -17.66 13.80 7.36
CA LYS A 305 -18.99 13.79 6.73
C LYS A 305 -19.11 12.74 5.62
N ARG A 306 -18.00 12.40 4.94
CA ARG A 306 -17.94 11.38 3.88
C ARG A 306 -18.22 9.96 4.38
N PHE A 307 -17.93 9.70 5.64
CA PHE A 307 -18.02 8.36 6.21
C PHE A 307 -19.39 8.08 6.83
N ARG A 308 -20.35 9.01 6.74
CA ARG A 308 -21.72 8.79 7.22
C ARG A 308 -22.50 7.95 6.21
N HIS A 309 -23.23 6.94 6.70
CA HIS A 309 -24.03 6.06 5.85
C HIS A 309 -25.27 6.77 5.29
N PHE A 310 -26.01 7.50 6.14
CA PHE A 310 -27.09 8.40 5.71
C PHE A 310 -26.81 9.83 6.20
N ILE A 311 -27.13 10.82 5.37
CA ILE A 311 -27.00 12.24 5.73
C ILE A 311 -27.99 12.60 6.87
N ASN A 312 -29.11 11.88 6.96
CA ASN A 312 -30.26 12.21 7.83
C ASN A 312 -30.68 11.08 8.78
N SER A 313 -29.85 10.04 8.99
CA SER A 313 -30.23 8.89 9.81
C SER A 313 -29.02 8.16 10.39
N ASP A 314 -29.14 7.67 11.63
CA ASP A 314 -28.15 6.80 12.27
C ASP A 314 -28.41 5.31 12.01
N LYS A 315 -29.40 4.98 11.15
CA LYS A 315 -29.71 3.60 10.79
C LYS A 315 -28.52 2.95 10.08
N THR A 316 -28.28 1.68 10.40
CA THR A 316 -27.31 0.82 9.71
C THR A 316 -27.89 0.28 8.41
N ASP A 317 -27.02 -0.10 7.48
CA ASP A 317 -27.44 -0.83 6.27
C ASP A 317 -28.00 -2.20 6.66
N GLU A 318 -29.32 -2.37 6.52
CA GLU A 318 -30.02 -3.63 6.82
C GLU A 318 -29.62 -4.76 5.84
N ASN A 319 -28.96 -4.43 4.71
CA ASN A 319 -28.49 -5.42 3.74
C ASN A 319 -27.16 -6.10 4.16
N ILE A 320 -26.46 -5.59 5.18
CA ILE A 320 -25.20 -6.18 5.65
C ILE A 320 -25.52 -7.29 6.65
N ILE A 321 -25.62 -8.51 6.13
CA ILE A 321 -25.90 -9.71 6.92
C ILE A 321 -24.62 -10.54 7.04
N PHE A 322 -24.26 -10.87 8.29
CA PHE A 322 -23.16 -11.76 8.61
C PHE A 322 -23.68 -13.08 9.19
N VAL A 323 -22.95 -14.17 8.90
CA VAL A 323 -23.13 -15.47 9.54
C VAL A 323 -21.82 -15.93 10.18
N GLU A 324 -21.90 -16.76 11.20
CA GLU A 324 -20.72 -17.32 11.84
C GLU A 324 -20.23 -18.58 11.12
N GLU A 325 -18.94 -18.62 10.83
CA GLU A 325 -18.27 -19.78 10.24
C GLU A 325 -16.82 -19.85 10.74
N ARG A 326 -16.38 -21.04 11.17
CA ARG A 326 -15.03 -21.27 11.74
C ARG A 326 -14.72 -20.34 12.93
N GLY A 327 -15.74 -20.02 13.74
CA GLY A 327 -15.61 -19.17 14.93
C GLY A 327 -15.37 -17.68 14.64
N GLN A 328 -15.64 -17.22 13.42
CA GLN A 328 -15.60 -15.80 13.04
C GLN A 328 -16.79 -15.45 12.14
N ILE A 329 -17.03 -14.16 11.92
CA ILE A 329 -18.05 -13.71 10.98
C ILE A 329 -17.59 -13.86 9.52
N ARG A 330 -18.55 -14.06 8.61
CA ARG A 330 -18.38 -13.85 7.16
C ARG A 330 -19.66 -13.26 6.56
N PRO A 331 -19.59 -12.60 5.39
CA PRO A 331 -20.80 -12.17 4.70
C PRO A 331 -21.69 -13.37 4.36
N ALA A 332 -23.00 -13.23 4.58
CA ALA A 332 -24.00 -14.19 4.15
C ALA A 332 -23.97 -14.37 2.62
N ASN A 333 -24.10 -15.60 2.14
CA ASN A 333 -24.27 -15.90 0.72
C ASN A 333 -25.70 -15.57 0.25
N GLU A 334 -25.98 -15.73 -1.04
CA GLU A 334 -27.29 -15.37 -1.61
C GLU A 334 -28.44 -16.18 -1.00
N ASP A 335 -28.28 -17.49 -0.82
CA ASP A 335 -29.30 -18.37 -0.24
C ASP A 335 -29.61 -18.02 1.23
N GLU A 336 -28.56 -17.75 2.02
CA GLU A 336 -28.68 -17.32 3.41
C GLU A 336 -29.41 -15.98 3.51
N ARG A 337 -29.08 -15.01 2.64
CA ARG A 337 -29.77 -13.70 2.62
C ARG A 337 -31.26 -13.85 2.29
N GLN A 338 -31.60 -14.69 1.30
CA GLN A 338 -33.01 -14.95 0.97
C GLN A 338 -33.75 -15.60 2.14
N HIS A 339 -33.09 -16.53 2.84
CA HIS A 339 -33.68 -17.15 4.02
C HIS A 339 -33.95 -16.14 5.14
N PHE A 340 -33.01 -15.25 5.44
CA PHE A 340 -33.20 -14.20 6.45
C PHE A 340 -34.30 -13.20 6.07
N ALA A 341 -34.37 -12.78 4.80
CA ALA A 341 -35.43 -11.89 4.33
C ALA A 341 -36.83 -12.50 4.47
N LEU A 342 -36.98 -13.80 4.15
CA LEU A 342 -38.25 -14.52 4.31
C LEU A 342 -38.66 -14.71 5.77
N VAL A 343 -37.70 -14.85 6.69
CA VAL A 343 -37.99 -14.96 8.13
C VAL A 343 -38.44 -13.61 8.71
N GLU A 344 -37.89 -12.50 8.23
CA GLU A 344 -38.32 -11.15 8.63
C GLU A 344 -39.72 -10.78 8.09
N GLU A 345 -40.12 -11.27 6.91
CA GLU A 345 -41.47 -11.01 6.36
C GLU A 345 -42.61 -11.81 7.05
N VAL A 346 -42.27 -12.86 7.81
CA VAL A 346 -43.23 -13.74 8.49
C VAL A 346 -43.40 -13.39 9.99
N GLN A 347 -42.60 -12.45 10.51
CA GLN A 347 -42.74 -11.87 11.86
C GLN A 347 -43.39 -10.49 11.81
#